data_AF-A0A3N5IEP7-F1
#
_entry.id   AF-A0A3N5IEP7-F1
#
_cell.length_a   1.000
_cell.length_b   1.000
_cell.length_c   1.000
_cell.angle_alpha   90.00
_cell.angle_beta   90.00
_cell.angle_gamma   90.00
#
_symmetry.space_group_name_H-M   'P 1'
#
loop_
_entity.id
_entity.type
_entity.pdbx_description
1 polymer ?
#
loop_
_entity_poly.entity_id
_entity_poly.type
_entity_poly.pdbx_seq_one_letter_code
_entity_poly.pdbx_strand_id
1 'polypeptide(L)'
;MPTVAIFGSTNPMTTSPPGEKTILVRKPASCSPCLKKICPTDFRCMTMITVDDVVAAAHTLLEKLTRHEREDGHISGSRRNHQRRSRLSGQRG
;
A
#
# COMPACT_ATOMS: atom_id res chain seq x y z
N MET A 1 -7.07 -12.83 -3.16
CA MET A 1 -6.94 -12.43 -4.58
C MET A 1 -6.10 -11.17 -4.65
N PRO A 2 -5.13 -11.07 -5.58
CA PRO A 2 -4.40 -9.83 -5.83
C PRO A 2 -5.34 -8.70 -6.24
N THR A 3 -5.22 -7.52 -5.63
CA THR A 3 -6.15 -6.41 -5.87
C THR A 3 -5.42 -5.10 -6.08
N VAL A 4 -5.78 -4.38 -7.14
CA VAL A 4 -5.41 -2.96 -7.33
C VAL A 4 -6.64 -2.13 -7.00
N ALA A 5 -6.56 -1.32 -5.96
CA ALA A 5 -7.71 -0.56 -5.45
C ALA A 5 -7.53 0.94 -5.74
N ILE A 6 -8.49 1.52 -6.46
CA ILE A 6 -8.47 2.92 -6.91
C ILE A 6 -9.32 3.77 -5.96
N PHE A 7 -8.74 4.84 -5.41
CA PHE A 7 -9.40 5.69 -4.41
C PHE A 7 -9.52 7.15 -4.85
N GLY A 8 -10.74 7.53 -5.22
CA GLY A 8 -11.18 8.92 -5.41
C GLY A 8 -11.76 9.52 -4.13
N SER A 9 -13.09 9.48 -3.97
CA SER A 9 -13.81 10.13 -2.85
C SER A 9 -13.71 9.40 -1.50
N THR A 10 -13.46 8.09 -1.52
CA THR A 10 -13.49 7.22 -0.33
C THR A 10 -12.16 7.26 0.42
N ASN A 11 -12.21 7.10 1.75
CA ASN A 11 -11.04 7.02 2.61
C ASN A 11 -10.42 5.61 2.60
N PRO A 12 -9.21 5.41 2.04
CA PRO A 12 -8.58 4.09 2.01
C PRO A 12 -8.24 3.54 3.40
N MET A 13 -7.97 4.38 4.41
CA MET A 13 -7.60 3.88 5.74
C MET A 13 -8.71 3.06 6.40
N THR A 14 -9.97 3.30 6.03
CA THR A 14 -11.13 2.65 6.64
C THR A 14 -11.87 1.72 5.68
N THR A 15 -11.54 1.73 4.38
CA THR A 15 -12.28 1.00 3.35
C THR A 15 -11.39 0.24 2.36
N SER A 16 -10.08 0.17 2.62
CA SER A 16 -9.18 -0.67 1.82
C SER A 16 -9.61 -2.14 1.89
N PRO A 17 -9.51 -2.88 0.78
CA PRO A 17 -9.68 -4.33 0.81
C PRO A 17 -8.73 -4.97 1.83
N PRO A 18 -9.20 -5.95 2.62
CA PRO A 18 -8.34 -6.66 3.54
C PRO A 18 -7.32 -7.52 2.78
N GLY A 19 -6.10 -7.58 3.29
CA GLY A 19 -5.04 -8.46 2.80
C GLY A 19 -3.79 -7.75 2.30
N GLU A 20 -2.68 -8.46 2.35
CA GLU A 20 -1.33 -7.94 2.06
C GLU A 20 -1.03 -7.80 0.56
N LYS A 21 -1.83 -8.47 -0.29
CA LYS A 21 -1.68 -8.49 -1.75
C LYS A 21 -2.50 -7.38 -2.43
N THR A 22 -2.44 -6.18 -1.86
CA THR A 22 -3.20 -5.01 -2.33
C THR A 22 -2.26 -3.84 -2.62
N ILE A 23 -2.43 -3.20 -3.77
CA ILE A 23 -1.80 -1.91 -4.09
C ILE A 23 -2.89 -0.84 -4.19
N LEU A 24 -2.63 0.29 -3.54
CA LEU A 24 -3.52 1.42 -3.48
C LEU A 24 -3.13 2.48 -4.52
N VAL A 25 -4.05 2.85 -5.41
CA VAL A 25 -3.82 3.89 -6.42
C VAL A 25 -4.69 5.10 -6.06
N ARG A 26 -4.04 6.23 -5.79
CA ARG A 26 -4.69 7.48 -5.40
C ARG A 26 -3.79 8.65 -5.78
N LYS A 27 -4.41 9.75 -6.23
CA LYS A 27 -3.73 11.05 -6.34
C LYS A 27 -4.29 12.05 -5.35
N PRO A 28 -3.45 12.91 -4.73
CA PRO A 28 -3.92 13.98 -3.86
C PRO A 28 -4.82 14.94 -4.64
N ALA A 29 -6.01 15.20 -4.12
CA ALA A 29 -6.93 16.20 -4.62
C ALA A 29 -7.53 16.94 -3.42
N SER A 30 -7.66 18.25 -3.51
CA SER A 30 -8.16 19.10 -2.40
C SER A 30 -9.56 18.70 -1.92
N CYS A 31 -10.37 18.13 -2.81
CA CYS A 31 -11.72 17.67 -2.50
C CYS A 31 -11.79 16.26 -1.88
N SER A 32 -10.66 15.59 -1.60
CA SER A 32 -10.65 14.17 -1.24
C SER A 32 -9.80 13.85 0.00
N PRO A 33 -10.24 12.92 0.88
CA PRO A 33 -11.47 12.12 0.80
C PRO A 33 -12.70 12.90 1.27
N CYS A 34 -13.78 12.89 0.51
CA CYS A 34 -15.02 13.60 0.88
C CYS A 34 -16.18 12.69 1.26
N LEU A 35 -16.15 11.40 0.88
CA LEU A 35 -17.20 10.41 1.18
C LEU A 35 -18.62 10.81 0.71
N LYS A 36 -18.72 11.79 -0.20
CA LYS A 36 -20.01 12.27 -0.73
C LYS A 36 -20.54 11.32 -1.80
N LYS A 37 -21.83 11.00 -1.74
CA LYS A 37 -22.54 10.19 -2.75
C LYS A 37 -22.62 10.90 -4.11
N ILE A 38 -22.78 12.23 -4.09
CA ILE A 38 -22.82 13.09 -5.27
C ILE A 38 -21.64 14.06 -5.18
N CYS A 39 -20.84 14.14 -6.24
CA CYS A 39 -19.72 15.06 -6.27
C CYS A 39 -20.24 16.49 -6.45
N PRO A 40 -19.83 17.45 -5.58
CA PRO A 40 -20.23 18.85 -5.72
C PRO A 40 -19.37 19.61 -6.75
N THR A 41 -18.35 18.96 -7.34
CA THR A 41 -17.44 19.57 -8.30
C THR A 41 -17.42 18.76 -9.60
N ASP A 42 -16.27 18.18 -9.96
CA ASP A 42 -15.90 17.69 -11.28
C ASP A 42 -15.21 16.31 -11.23
N PHE A 43 -15.33 15.60 -10.10
CA PHE A 43 -14.69 14.29 -9.88
C PHE A 43 -13.17 14.28 -10.08
N ARG A 44 -12.49 15.42 -9.90
CA ARG A 44 -11.04 15.54 -10.10
C ARG A 44 -10.20 14.50 -9.36
N CYS A 45 -10.63 14.11 -8.17
CA CYS A 45 -9.98 13.07 -7.37
C CYS A 45 -9.93 11.69 -8.05
N MET A 46 -10.82 11.43 -9.03
CA MET A 46 -10.82 10.21 -9.81
C MET A 46 -10.23 10.42 -11.21
N THR A 47 -10.54 11.54 -11.86
CA THR A 47 -10.10 11.81 -13.25
C THR A 47 -8.60 12.08 -13.37
N MET A 48 -7.93 12.51 -12.30
CA MET A 48 -6.47 12.64 -12.28
C MET A 48 -5.74 11.28 -12.35
N ILE A 49 -6.42 10.19 -11.97
CA ILE A 49 -5.85 8.85 -12.00
C ILE A 49 -5.94 8.34 -13.44
N THR A 50 -4.79 8.09 -14.04
CA THR A 50 -4.69 7.64 -15.43
C THR A 50 -4.71 6.12 -15.51
N VAL A 51 -4.98 5.60 -16.71
CA VAL A 51 -4.88 4.16 -16.98
C VAL A 51 -3.46 3.66 -16.72
N ASP A 52 -2.45 4.44 -17.11
CA ASP A 52 -1.04 4.07 -16.91
C ASP A 52 -0.68 3.92 -15.43
N ASP A 53 -1.21 4.78 -14.55
CA ASP A 53 -1.03 4.65 -13.10
C ASP A 53 -1.54 3.29 -12.58
N VAL A 54 -2.68 2.83 -13.10
CA VAL A 54 -3.32 1.57 -12.69
C VAL A 54 -2.59 0.37 -13.28
N VAL A 55 -2.18 0.44 -14.55
CA VAL A 55 -1.44 -0.62 -15.24
C VAL A 55 -0.07 -0.81 -14.57
N ALA A 56 0.66 0.27 -14.27
CA ALA A 56 1.93 0.21 -13.56
C ALA A 56 1.79 -0.43 -12.16
N ALA A 57 0.73 -0.08 -11.43
CA ALA A 57 0.42 -0.71 -10.15
C ALA A 57 0.11 -2.21 -10.28
N ALA A 58 -0.63 -2.61 -11.31
CA ALA A 58 -0.94 -4.01 -11.57
C ALA A 58 0.32 -4.81 -11.90
N HIS A 59 1.20 -4.30 -12.77
CA HIS A 59 2.49 -4.92 -13.06
C HIS A 59 3.34 -5.08 -11.80
N THR A 60 3.45 -4.02 -10.99
CA THR A 60 4.20 -4.05 -9.73
C THR A 60 3.66 -5.14 -8.78
N LEU A 61 2.33 -5.27 -8.68
CA LEU A 61 1.71 -6.30 -7.84
C LEU A 61 2.00 -7.70 -8.36
N LEU A 62 1.85 -7.94 -9.65
CA LEU A 62 2.12 -9.25 -10.26
C LEU A 62 3.59 -9.65 -10.09
N GLU A 63 4.53 -8.72 -10.30
CA GLU A 63 5.95 -9.00 -10.08
C GLU A 63 6.31 -9.29 -8.62
N LYS A 64 5.60 -8.68 -7.65
CA LYS A 64 5.80 -9.02 -6.24
C LYS A 64 5.35 -10.45 -5.96
N LEU A 65 4.24 -10.86 -6.55
CA LEU A 65 3.69 -12.20 -6.35
C LEU A 65 4.58 -13.29 -6.96
N THR A 66 5.09 -13.07 -8.17
CA THR A 66 6.01 -14.02 -8.82
C THR A 66 7.36 -14.13 -8.08
N ARG A 67 7.75 -13.12 -7.29
CA ARG A 67 8.93 -13.15 -6.43
C ARG A 67 8.69 -13.89 -5.11
N HIS A 68 7.53 -13.68 -4.47
CA HIS A 68 7.19 -14.34 -3.21
C HIS A 68 6.94 -15.86 -3.36
N GLU A 69 6.43 -16.32 -4.50
CA GLU A 69 6.27 -17.75 -4.78
C GLU A 69 7.60 -18.54 -4.75
N ARG A 70 8.76 -17.87 -4.87
CA ARG A 70 10.08 -18.53 -4.79
C ARG A 70 10.64 -18.61 -3.37
N GLU A 71 10.20 -17.77 -2.45
CA GLU A 71 10.69 -17.76 -1.05
C GLU A 71 9.85 -18.66 -0.14
N ASP A 72 8.56 -18.85 -0.46
CA ASP A 72 7.64 -19.71 0.29
C ASP A 72 7.94 -21.24 0.10
N GLY A 73 8.89 -21.60 -0.77
CA GLY A 73 9.37 -22.96 -0.99
C GLY A 73 10.50 -23.42 -0.06
N HIS A 74 10.96 -22.60 0.90
CA HIS A 74 12.04 -22.97 1.81
C HIS A 74 11.58 -23.07 3.27
N ILE A 75 11.06 -24.24 3.65
CA ILE A 75 10.92 -24.62 5.06
C ILE A 75 12.30 -25.07 5.58
N SER A 76 13.02 -24.17 6.25
CA SER A 76 13.84 -24.53 7.41
C SER A 76 14.04 -23.29 8.28
N GLY A 77 13.41 -23.29 9.45
CA GLY A 77 13.26 -22.10 10.28
C GLY A 77 14.50 -21.72 11.07
N SER A 78 14.53 -20.47 11.57
CA SER A 78 14.96 -20.16 12.93
C SER A 78 14.73 -18.68 13.25
N ARG A 79 13.86 -18.45 14.24
CA ARG A 79 13.96 -17.42 15.29
C ARG A 79 13.81 -15.94 14.91
N ARG A 80 12.63 -15.42 15.29
CA ARG A 80 12.43 -14.29 16.21
C ARG A 80 13.69 -13.48 16.54
N ASN A 81 13.68 -12.18 16.29
CA ASN A 81 14.25 -11.26 17.26
C ASN A 81 13.49 -9.93 17.34
N HIS A 82 12.67 -9.82 18.40
CA HIS A 82 12.15 -8.57 18.93
C HIS A 82 13.03 -8.20 20.14
N GLN A 83 13.47 -6.94 20.20
CA GLN A 83 14.15 -6.25 21.32
C GLN A 83 15.62 -6.55 21.61
N ARG A 84 16.46 -5.51 21.52
CA ARG A 84 17.10 -4.79 22.67
C ARG A 84 18.13 -3.80 22.13
N ARG A 85 17.94 -2.49 22.34
CA ARG A 85 18.58 -1.73 23.44
C ARG A 85 20.06 -2.07 23.62
N SER A 86 20.94 -1.32 22.97
CA SER A 86 22.30 -1.06 23.44
C SER A 86 22.27 0.18 24.35
N ARG A 87 22.44 -0.05 25.64
CA ARG A 87 22.73 0.98 26.66
C ARG A 87 24.23 1.28 26.62
N LEU A 88 24.55 2.59 26.64
CA LEU A 88 25.53 3.29 27.47
C LEU A 88 26.95 2.71 27.70
N SER A 89 27.94 3.58 27.47
CA SER A 89 28.98 4.05 28.41
C SER A 89 30.46 3.81 28.05
N GLY A 90 31.19 4.93 28.08
CA GLY A 90 32.65 5.12 28.01
C GLY A 90 32.88 6.62 27.76
N GLN A 91 32.72 7.51 28.74
CA GLN A 91 33.68 7.90 29.79
C GLN A 91 35.14 8.03 29.33
N ARG A 92 35.59 9.30 29.38
CA ARG A 92 36.96 9.85 29.48
C ARG A 92 37.63 10.34 28.19
N GLY A 93 38.04 11.61 28.28
CA GLY A 93 38.67 12.48 27.29
C GLY A 93 38.38 13.91 27.72
#